data_AF-A0A7K2VU46-F1
#
_entry.id   AF-A0A7K2VU46-F1
#
_cell.length_a   1.000
_cell.length_b   1.000
_cell.length_c   1.000
_cell.angle_alpha   90.00
_cell.angle_beta   90.00
_cell.angle_gamma   90.00
#
_symmetry.space_group_name_H-M   'P 1'
#
loop_
_entity.id
_entity.type
_entity.pdbx_description
1 polymer ?
#
loop_
_entity_poly.entity_id
_entity_poly.type
_entity_poly.pdbx_seq_one_letter_code
_entity_poly.pdbx_strand_id
1 'polypeptide(L)'
;MREILGSRSGLPPRRGDDGPALIDAATTFAATWRWPVLPGTAPDPQGPAGCSCPDPACTVPGAHPGDPDLLAATTDARMVRWWWTSRPDAPIVLATGGQAPCAVSLPAAAGARA
;
A
#
# COMPACT_ATOMS: atom_id res chain seq x y z
N MET A 1 4.42 -34.78 -5.01
CA MET A 1 4.80 -33.41 -4.59
C MET A 1 4.81 -32.56 -5.84
N ARG A 2 3.74 -31.82 -6.13
CA ARG A 2 3.61 -30.98 -7.34
C ARG A 2 3.67 -29.53 -6.89
N GLU A 3 4.71 -28.84 -7.30
CA GLU A 3 4.98 -27.45 -6.98
C GLU A 3 3.91 -26.56 -7.62
N ILE A 4 3.21 -25.77 -6.79
CA ILE A 4 2.32 -24.70 -7.24
C ILE A 4 3.24 -23.50 -7.47
N LEU A 5 3.71 -23.31 -8.71
CA LEU A 5 4.32 -22.05 -9.10
C LEU A 5 3.26 -20.95 -8.93
N GLY A 6 3.44 -20.14 -7.89
CA GLY A 6 2.64 -18.96 -7.63
C GLY A 6 2.68 -18.03 -8.84
N SER A 7 1.54 -17.91 -9.51
CA SER A 7 1.30 -16.83 -10.45
C SER A 7 1.38 -15.53 -9.67
N ARG A 8 2.54 -14.86 -9.76
CA ARG A 8 2.70 -13.49 -9.28
C ARG A 8 1.78 -12.62 -10.13
N SER A 9 0.57 -12.37 -9.64
CA SER A 9 -0.30 -11.32 -10.16
C SER A 9 0.37 -9.99 -9.84
N GLY A 10 1.37 -9.62 -10.63
CA GLY A 10 1.94 -8.29 -10.62
C GLY A 10 0.86 -7.35 -11.09
N LEU A 11 0.27 -6.59 -10.15
CA LEU A 11 -0.51 -5.42 -10.50
C LEU A 11 0.43 -4.53 -11.34
N PRO A 12 0.02 -4.08 -12.55
CA PRO A 12 0.88 -3.25 -13.37
C PRO A 12 1.28 -2.00 -12.56
N PRO A 13 2.55 -1.56 -12.62
CA PRO A 13 2.96 -0.33 -11.97
C PRO A 13 2.19 0.83 -12.60
N ARG A 14 1.20 1.36 -11.86
CA ARG A 14 0.51 2.59 -12.24
C ARG A 14 1.44 3.74 -11.87
N ARG A 15 2.19 4.24 -12.84
CA ARG A 15 3.02 5.44 -12.69
C ARG A 15 2.43 6.51 -13.60
N GLY A 16 1.78 7.51 -13.02
CA GLY A 16 1.31 8.67 -13.76
C GLY A 16 0.30 9.48 -12.96
N ASP A 17 0.69 10.71 -12.60
CA ASP A 17 -0.12 11.87 -12.17
C ASP A 17 -1.28 11.66 -11.16
N ASP A 18 -1.37 10.48 -10.54
CA ASP A 18 -2.39 10.12 -9.55
C ASP A 18 -2.14 10.77 -8.18
N GLY A 19 -1.10 11.60 -8.03
CA GLY A 19 -0.74 12.25 -6.76
C GLY A 19 -1.90 13.00 -6.07
N PRO A 20 -2.62 13.89 -6.79
CA PRO A 20 -3.83 14.53 -6.27
C PRO A 20 -4.94 13.52 -5.92
N ALA A 21 -5.05 12.42 -6.66
CA ALA A 21 -6.05 11.38 -6.36
C ALA A 21 -5.68 10.56 -5.11
N LEU A 22 -4.39 10.29 -4.87
CA LEU A 22 -3.91 9.52 -3.73
C LEU A 22 -3.97 10.32 -2.42
N ILE A 23 -3.62 11.62 -2.44
CA ILE A 23 -3.76 12.47 -1.24
C ILE A 23 -5.23 12.59 -0.81
N ASP A 24 -6.15 12.74 -1.77
CA ASP A 24 -7.59 12.79 -1.50
C ASP A 24 -8.09 11.45 -0.95
N ALA A 25 -7.74 10.33 -1.61
CA ALA A 25 -8.12 8.99 -1.16
C ALA A 25 -7.61 8.69 0.26
N ALA A 26 -6.32 8.92 0.52
CA ALA A 26 -5.72 8.69 1.83
C ALA A 26 -6.41 9.56 2.91
N THR A 27 -6.71 10.82 2.59
CA THR A 27 -7.42 11.73 3.49
C THR A 27 -8.84 11.26 3.75
N THR A 28 -9.57 10.77 2.73
CA THR A 28 -10.92 10.20 2.89
C THR A 28 -10.89 8.97 3.81
N PHE A 29 -9.96 8.04 3.58
CA PHE A 29 -9.84 6.83 4.41
C PHE A 29 -9.59 7.20 5.87
N ALA A 30 -8.64 8.10 6.13
CA ALA A 30 -8.28 8.52 7.46
C ALA A 30 -9.38 9.33 8.16
N ALA A 31 -9.86 10.39 7.52
CA ALA A 31 -10.71 11.40 8.16
C ALA A 31 -12.20 11.02 8.15
N THR A 32 -12.67 10.44 7.05
CA THR A 32 -14.08 10.12 6.84
C THR A 32 -14.38 8.71 7.32
N TRP A 33 -13.58 7.73 6.91
CA TRP A 33 -13.83 6.32 7.25
C TRP A 33 -13.17 5.89 8.54
N ARG A 34 -12.29 6.73 9.12
CA ARG A 34 -11.55 6.45 10.36
C ARG A 34 -10.69 5.19 10.25
N TRP A 35 -10.18 4.95 9.05
CA TRP A 35 -9.31 3.83 8.74
C TRP A 35 -7.85 4.27 8.90
N PRO A 36 -7.05 3.62 9.78
CA PRO A 36 -5.67 4.03 10.00
C PRO A 36 -4.80 3.69 8.78
N VAL A 37 -4.18 4.70 8.18
CA VAL A 37 -3.38 4.55 6.95
C VAL A 37 -1.96 5.09 7.12
N LEU A 38 -1.07 4.68 6.23
CA LEU A 38 0.33 5.11 6.14
C LEU A 38 0.89 4.89 4.72
N PRO A 39 1.94 5.61 4.30
CA PRO A 39 2.57 5.39 3.00
C PRO A 39 3.30 4.04 2.95
N GLY A 40 3.09 3.31 1.86
CA GLY A 40 3.78 2.07 1.54
C GLY A 40 4.99 2.28 0.63
N THR A 41 5.68 1.17 0.36
CA THR A 41 6.71 1.09 -0.68
C THR A 41 6.10 0.66 -2.00
N ALA A 42 6.73 1.02 -3.11
CA ALA A 42 6.30 0.61 -4.45
C ALA A 42 7.30 -0.39 -5.05
N PRO A 43 6.87 -1.26 -5.97
CA PRO A 43 7.80 -1.99 -6.81
C PRO A 43 8.70 -1.02 -7.59
N ASP A 44 10.00 -1.26 -7.57
CA ASP A 44 10.99 -0.49 -8.34
C ASP A 44 11.89 -1.44 -9.14
N PRO A 45 11.62 -1.61 -10.45
CA PRO A 45 12.40 -2.50 -11.30
C PRO A 45 13.88 -2.13 -11.43
N GLN A 46 14.26 -0.89 -11.09
CA GLN A 46 15.65 -0.42 -11.13
C GLN A 46 16.37 -0.65 -9.79
N GLY A 47 15.64 -0.94 -8.72
CA GLY A 47 16.20 -1.20 -7.40
C GLY A 47 16.82 -2.60 -7.30
N PRO A 48 17.86 -2.78 -6.47
CA PRO A 48 18.56 -4.06 -6.34
C PRO A 48 17.67 -5.23 -5.89
N ALA A 49 16.61 -4.94 -5.12
CA ALA A 49 15.60 -5.91 -4.67
C ALA A 49 14.26 -5.79 -5.42
N GLY A 50 14.18 -5.00 -6.49
CA GLY A 50 12.92 -4.75 -7.18
C GLY A 50 11.92 -3.89 -6.39
N CYS A 51 12.36 -3.21 -5.33
CA CYS A 51 11.54 -2.46 -4.38
C CYS A 51 12.11 -1.06 -4.16
N SER A 52 11.25 -0.07 -3.91
CA SER A 52 11.66 1.30 -3.59
C SER A 52 12.15 1.49 -2.15
N CYS A 53 12.19 0.42 -1.34
CA CYS A 53 12.66 0.46 0.04
C CYS A 53 14.20 0.46 0.13
N PRO A 54 14.79 0.95 1.23
CA PRO A 54 16.24 0.95 1.40
C PRO A 54 16.85 -0.44 1.66
N ASP A 55 16.03 -1.47 1.90
CA ASP A 55 16.51 -2.84 2.16
C ASP A 55 16.97 -3.53 0.85
N PRO A 56 18.28 -3.79 0.69
CA PRO A 56 18.81 -4.45 -0.51
C PRO A 56 18.45 -5.95 -0.58
N ALA A 57 17.91 -6.54 0.50
CA ALA A 57 17.49 -7.93 0.59
C ALA A 57 15.96 -8.09 0.68
N CYS A 58 15.18 -7.06 0.31
CA CYS A 58 13.73 -7.09 0.41
C CYS A 58 13.12 -8.30 -0.30
N THR A 59 12.34 -9.09 0.44
CA THR A 59 11.69 -10.32 -0.05
C THR A 59 10.24 -10.11 -0.51
N VAL A 60 9.68 -8.92 -0.27
CA VAL A 60 8.28 -8.57 -0.53
C VAL A 60 8.15 -7.23 -1.29
N PRO A 61 8.62 -7.14 -2.54
CA PRO A 61 8.70 -5.85 -3.24
C PRO A 61 7.37 -5.11 -3.32
N GLY A 62 7.32 -3.89 -2.76
CA GLY A 62 6.16 -2.99 -2.79
C GLY A 62 4.95 -3.41 -1.94
N ALA A 63 5.06 -4.48 -1.15
CA ALA A 63 3.93 -5.04 -0.37
C ALA A 63 4.07 -4.79 1.14
N HIS A 64 4.68 -3.68 1.54
CA HIS A 64 4.92 -3.36 2.95
C HIS A 64 4.92 -1.84 3.23
N PRO A 65 4.73 -1.44 4.51
CA PRO A 65 4.96 -0.05 4.93
C PRO A 65 6.35 0.46 4.55
N GLY A 66 6.43 1.74 4.20
CA GLY A 66 7.71 2.42 4.03
C GLY A 66 8.25 2.94 5.35
N ASP A 67 8.69 4.21 5.33
CA ASP A 67 8.90 5.01 6.52
C ASP A 67 7.75 6.05 6.59
N PRO A 68 6.87 5.98 7.60
CA PRO A 68 7.00 5.22 8.85
C PRO A 68 6.51 3.76 8.78
N ASP A 69 6.80 3.00 9.86
CA ASP A 69 6.37 1.60 10.01
C ASP A 69 4.86 1.44 10.31
N LEU A 70 4.38 0.18 10.36
CA LEU A 70 2.96 -0.16 10.53
C LEU A 70 2.31 0.46 11.77
N LEU A 71 3.04 0.63 12.87
CA LEU A 71 2.47 1.13 14.12
C LEU A 71 2.19 2.64 14.07
N ALA A 72 2.77 3.35 13.11
CA ALA A 72 2.48 4.74 12.86
C ALA A 72 1.20 4.98 12.04
N ALA A 73 0.51 3.92 11.60
CA ALA A 73 -0.77 4.04 10.89
C ALA A 73 -1.75 4.92 11.68
N THR A 74 -2.31 5.93 11.02
CA THR A 74 -3.05 6.99 11.71
C THR A 74 -4.31 7.40 10.97
N THR A 75 -5.26 7.96 11.74
CA THR A 75 -6.45 8.64 11.22
C THR A 75 -6.31 10.16 11.25
N ASP A 76 -5.16 10.72 11.67
CA ASP A 76 -4.94 12.18 11.67
C ASP A 76 -4.72 12.68 10.24
N ALA A 77 -5.73 13.37 9.71
CA ALA A 77 -5.73 13.94 8.37
C ALA A 77 -4.56 14.92 8.09
N ARG A 78 -4.00 15.58 9.12
CA ARG A 78 -2.85 16.47 8.96
C ARG A 78 -1.59 15.67 8.66
N MET A 79 -1.36 14.58 9.37
CA MET A 79 -0.22 13.70 9.13
C MET A 79 -0.33 13.03 7.76
N VAL A 80 -1.52 12.53 7.43
CA VAL A 80 -1.78 11.86 6.14
C VAL A 80 -1.57 12.80 4.96
N ARG A 81 -2.12 14.01 5.00
CA ARG A 81 -1.87 15.01 3.95
C ARG A 81 -0.39 15.35 3.82
N TRP A 82 0.32 15.52 4.95
CA TRP A 82 1.74 15.82 4.92
C TRP A 82 2.55 14.73 4.21
N TRP A 83 2.30 13.45 4.51
CA TRP A 83 2.98 12.33 3.86
C TRP A 83 2.81 12.32 2.34
N TRP A 84 1.60 12.52 1.84
CA TRP A 84 1.34 12.49 0.40
C TRP A 84 1.74 13.79 -0.32
N THR A 85 1.81 14.93 0.36
CA THR A 85 2.46 16.12 -0.21
C THR A 85 3.95 15.87 -0.45
N SER A 86 4.64 15.15 0.45
CA SER A 86 6.06 14.83 0.30
C SER A 86 6.33 13.63 -0.61
N ARG A 87 5.35 12.72 -0.76
CA ARG A 87 5.47 11.47 -1.53
C ARG A 87 4.17 11.21 -2.31
N PRO A 88 3.90 11.99 -3.39
CA PRO A 88 2.61 11.95 -4.08
C PRO A 88 2.24 10.56 -4.62
N ASP A 89 3.25 9.80 -5.05
CA ASP A 89 3.06 8.49 -5.67
C ASP A 89 3.18 7.32 -4.68
N ALA A 90 3.26 7.59 -3.37
CA ALA A 90 3.35 6.52 -2.37
C ALA A 90 2.06 5.69 -2.36
N PRO A 91 2.15 4.34 -2.46
CA PRO A 91 0.99 3.48 -2.28
C PRO A 91 0.36 3.68 -0.90
N ILE A 92 -0.96 3.56 -0.80
CA ILE A 92 -1.66 3.64 0.49
C ILE A 92 -1.65 2.25 1.13
N VAL A 93 -1.10 2.14 2.35
CA VAL A 93 -1.23 0.95 3.19
C VAL A 93 -2.28 1.23 4.26
N LEU A 94 -3.10 0.22 4.54
CA LEU A 94 -4.16 0.24 5.54
C LEU A 94 -3.81 -0.72 6.66
N ALA A 95 -3.77 -0.24 7.91
CA ALA A 95 -3.64 -1.13 9.06
C ALA A 95 -4.97 -1.86 9.28
N THR A 96 -4.88 -3.16 9.55
CA THR A 96 -6.05 -4.04 9.77
C THR A 96 -6.06 -4.59 11.19
N GLY A 97 -7.24 -5.05 11.65
CA GLY A 97 -7.43 -5.65 12.97
C GLY A 97 -7.86 -4.68 14.08
N GLY A 98 -8.23 -5.21 15.23
CA GLY A 98 -8.77 -4.41 16.33
C GLY A 98 -10.08 -3.70 15.95
N GLN A 99 -10.10 -2.37 16.02
CA GLN A 99 -11.21 -1.53 15.53
C GLN A 99 -11.01 -1.04 14.09
N ALA A 100 -9.88 -1.40 13.47
CA ALA A 100 -9.60 -1.07 12.08
C ALA A 100 -10.36 -2.02 11.13
N PRO A 101 -10.53 -1.66 9.85
CA PRO A 101 -11.17 -2.54 8.87
C PRO A 101 -10.44 -3.89 8.72
N CYS A 102 -11.18 -4.89 8.25
CA CYS A 102 -10.65 -6.19 7.88
C CYS A 102 -10.56 -6.31 6.36
N ALA A 103 -9.51 -6.98 5.86
CA ALA A 103 -9.35 -7.29 4.45
C ALA A 103 -9.47 -8.80 4.22
N VAL A 104 -10.16 -9.19 3.15
CA VAL A 104 -10.25 -10.59 2.71
C VAL A 104 -9.69 -10.68 1.29
N SER A 105 -8.64 -11.46 1.12
CA SER A 105 -8.03 -11.71 -0.19
C SER A 105 -8.72 -12.91 -0.86
N LEU A 106 -9.43 -12.64 -1.95
CA LEU A 106 -10.12 -13.66 -2.74
C LEU A 106 -9.41 -13.90 -4.08
N PRO A 107 -9.44 -15.11 -4.64
CA PRO A 107 -9.09 -15.33 -6.04
C PRO A 107 -9.93 -14.41 -6.94
N ALA A 108 -9.33 -13.88 -8.01
CA ALA A 108 -9.97 -12.87 -8.86
C ALA A 108 -11.37 -13.28 -9.35
N ALA A 109 -11.55 -14.53 -9.77
CA ALA A 109 -12.84 -15.05 -10.23
C ALA A 109 -13.91 -15.16 -9.13
N ALA A 110 -13.51 -15.26 -7.86
CA ALA A 110 -14.44 -15.18 -6.72
C ALA A 110 -14.73 -13.72 -6.36
N GLY A 111 -13.71 -12.86 -6.34
CA GLY A 111 -13.87 -11.44 -6.04
C GLY A 111 -14.77 -10.69 -7.03
N ALA A 112 -14.77 -11.05 -8.32
CA ALA A 112 -15.64 -10.42 -9.33
C ALA A 112 -17.15 -10.68 -9.11
N ARG A 113 -17.51 -11.58 -8.19
CA ARG A 113 -18.90 -11.97 -7.87
C ARG A 113 -19.30 -11.60 -6.44
N ALA A 114 -18.40 -10.98 -5.68
CA ALA A 114 -18.60 -10.60 -4.29
C ALA A 114 -19.45 -9.32 -4.17
#